data_AF-A0A178AXZ9-F1
#
_entry.id   AF-A0A178AXZ9-F1
#
_cell.length_a   1.000
_cell.length_b   1.000
_cell.length_c   1.000
_cell.angle_alpha   90.00
_cell.angle_beta   90.00
_cell.angle_gamma   90.00
#
_symmetry.space_group_name_H-M   'P 1'
#
loop_
_entity.id
_entity.type
_entity.pdbx_description
1 polymer ?
#
loop_
_entity_poly.entity_id
_entity_poly.type
_entity_poly.pdbx_seq_one_letter_code
_entity_poly.pdbx_strand_id
1 'polypeptide(L)'
;MAAATNTTTATSDALPALSDTPVIYSGCCLALSMRLVQHIHSLLPPRPALVLSVGSGFGLLEAHLLAMTGLSVPTTPSPHPLHIVGVEVEPSPNQYLSASCHRTVHGTRFLEPLAAESTTWLFVYPRRVNLVREYMDAYGQNSVQHIIWVGPQADWGEYEACFAHWDVHMQGADEAGGRPWDLIAVATRPDVAQDISASDVHAGPI
;
A
#
# COMPACT_ATOMS: atom_id res chain seq x y z
N MET A 1 11.47 -49.04 -6.17
CA MET A 1 12.20 -47.89 -6.72
C MET A 1 11.68 -46.65 -6.01
N ALA A 2 12.53 -45.96 -5.25
CA ALA A 2 12.14 -44.77 -4.50
C ALA A 2 12.18 -43.54 -5.42
N ALA A 3 11.08 -42.76 -5.44
CA ALA A 3 11.02 -41.49 -6.13
C ALA A 3 11.71 -40.41 -5.27
N ALA A 4 12.79 -39.83 -5.78
CA ALA A 4 13.45 -38.70 -5.16
C ALA A 4 12.56 -37.45 -5.31
N THR A 5 12.00 -36.98 -4.19
CA THR A 5 11.39 -35.67 -4.08
C THR A 5 12.49 -34.61 -4.12
N ASN A 6 12.63 -33.91 -5.25
CA ASN A 6 13.44 -32.69 -5.29
C ASN A 6 12.68 -31.59 -4.55
N THR A 7 13.04 -31.41 -3.29
CA THR A 7 12.65 -30.24 -2.51
C THR A 7 13.46 -29.05 -3.02
N THR A 8 12.89 -28.25 -3.90
CA THR A 8 13.46 -26.96 -4.29
C THR A 8 13.35 -26.03 -3.08
N THR A 9 14.43 -25.93 -2.32
CA THR A 9 14.64 -24.85 -1.35
C THR A 9 14.70 -23.53 -2.10
N ALA A 10 13.68 -22.69 -1.93
CA ALA A 10 13.67 -21.31 -2.41
C ALA A 10 14.83 -20.55 -1.74
N THR A 11 15.78 -20.09 -2.55
CA THR A 11 16.82 -19.17 -2.12
C THR A 11 16.16 -17.84 -1.77
N SER A 12 16.32 -17.39 -0.53
CA SER A 12 16.01 -16.02 -0.13
C SER A 12 16.94 -15.10 -0.91
N ASP A 13 16.49 -14.56 -2.04
CA ASP A 13 17.23 -13.51 -2.73
C ASP A 13 17.39 -12.34 -1.75
N ALA A 14 18.64 -11.98 -1.48
CA ALA A 14 18.95 -10.85 -0.62
C ALA A 14 18.35 -9.58 -1.22
N LEU A 15 17.70 -8.75 -0.39
CA LEU A 15 17.11 -7.51 -0.85
C LEU A 15 18.18 -6.63 -1.54
N PRO A 16 17.96 -6.17 -2.79
CA PRO A 16 18.86 -5.25 -3.47
C PRO A 16 19.09 -4.00 -2.63
N ALA A 17 20.33 -3.51 -2.53
CA ALA A 17 20.58 -2.27 -1.81
C ALA A 17 19.92 -1.07 -2.53
N LEU A 18 19.25 -0.23 -1.75
CA LEU A 18 18.69 1.04 -2.25
C LEU A 18 19.79 2.10 -2.31
N SER A 19 19.84 2.84 -3.42
CA SER A 19 20.67 4.05 -3.54
C SER A 19 19.92 5.31 -3.10
N ASP A 20 20.65 6.42 -2.97
CA ASP A 20 20.05 7.74 -2.71
C ASP A 20 19.29 8.30 -3.92
N THR A 21 19.65 7.86 -5.13
CA THR A 21 18.95 8.21 -6.37
C THR A 21 17.90 7.16 -6.76
N PRO A 22 16.80 7.55 -7.41
CA PRO A 22 15.74 6.62 -7.82
C PRO A 22 16.19 5.65 -8.94
N VAL A 23 16.15 4.35 -8.66
CA VAL A 23 16.54 3.27 -9.59
C VAL A 23 15.34 2.38 -9.92
N ILE A 24 15.19 2.02 -11.19
CA ILE A 24 14.18 1.03 -11.61
C ILE A 24 14.77 -0.36 -11.39
N TYR A 25 14.10 -1.17 -10.58
CA TYR A 25 14.47 -2.56 -10.33
C TYR A 25 13.57 -3.49 -11.14
N SER A 26 14.08 -4.68 -11.48
CA SER A 26 13.28 -5.69 -12.16
C SER A 26 12.03 -6.04 -11.34
N GLY A 27 10.86 -6.04 -11.98
CA GLY A 27 9.59 -6.37 -11.33
C GLY A 27 9.02 -5.28 -10.41
N CYS A 28 9.60 -4.08 -10.38
CA CYS A 28 9.08 -2.92 -9.67
C CYS A 28 8.93 -1.72 -10.63
N CYS A 29 7.70 -1.28 -10.86
CA CYS A 29 7.43 -0.16 -11.76
C CYS A 29 7.87 1.19 -11.19
N LEU A 30 7.78 1.34 -9.87
CA LEU A 30 8.23 2.53 -9.16
C LEU A 30 9.76 2.51 -9.05
N ALA A 31 10.41 3.60 -9.44
CA ALA A 31 11.84 3.74 -9.19
C ALA A 31 12.09 3.93 -7.69
N LEU A 32 12.85 3.04 -7.07
CA LEU A 32 13.08 3.06 -5.63
C LEU A 32 14.37 3.80 -5.30
N SER A 33 14.33 4.57 -4.23
CA SER A 33 15.49 5.12 -3.53
C SER A 33 15.27 4.94 -2.03
N MET A 34 16.35 5.05 -1.24
CA MET A 34 16.25 5.00 0.21
C MET A 34 15.26 6.05 0.73
N ARG A 35 15.37 7.28 0.23
CA ARG A 35 14.53 8.41 0.66
C ARG A 35 13.05 8.21 0.31
N LEU A 36 12.76 7.70 -0.89
CA LEU A 36 11.37 7.44 -1.30
C LEU A 36 10.73 6.37 -0.43
N VAL A 37 11.48 5.29 -0.20
CA VAL A 37 11.02 4.17 0.62
C VAL A 37 10.80 4.61 2.08
N GLN A 38 11.71 5.42 2.66
CA GLN A 38 11.53 6.03 3.97
C GLN A 38 10.31 6.96 4.04
N HIS A 39 10.09 7.76 2.99
CA HIS A 39 8.94 8.64 2.91
C HIS A 39 7.63 7.83 2.89
N ILE A 40 7.52 6.82 2.01
CA ILE A 40 6.35 5.94 1.97
C ILE A 40 6.14 5.26 3.32
N HIS A 41 7.20 4.77 3.98
CA HIS A 41 7.10 4.17 5.32
C HIS A 41 6.51 5.15 6.34
N SER A 42 6.91 6.41 6.32
CA SER A 42 6.39 7.44 7.23
C SER A 42 4.91 7.77 7.04
N LEU A 43 4.34 7.45 5.87
CA LEU A 43 2.91 7.59 5.58
C LEU A 43 2.09 6.39 6.06
N LEU A 44 2.73 5.27 6.40
CA LEU A 44 2.05 4.04 6.76
C LEU A 44 1.85 3.96 8.28
N PRO A 45 0.72 3.40 8.76
CA PRO A 45 0.48 3.27 10.18
C PRO A 45 1.36 2.18 10.83
N PRO A 46 1.72 2.32 12.11
CA PRO A 46 2.41 1.27 12.86
C PRO A 46 1.50 0.06 13.13
N ARG A 47 2.12 -1.08 13.45
CA ARG A 47 1.39 -2.22 14.03
C ARG A 47 0.56 -1.80 15.25
N PRO A 48 -0.66 -2.35 15.42
CA PRO A 48 -1.22 -3.52 14.73
C PRO A 48 -1.99 -3.22 13.43
N ALA A 49 -2.05 -1.96 12.98
CA ALA A 49 -2.80 -1.56 11.80
C ALA A 49 -2.35 -2.31 10.54
N LEU A 50 -3.33 -2.76 9.73
CA LEU A 50 -3.09 -3.56 8.55
C LEU A 50 -3.05 -2.67 7.30
N VAL A 51 -1.96 -2.81 6.54
CA VAL A 51 -1.77 -2.20 5.22
C VAL A 51 -1.92 -3.27 4.14
N LEU A 52 -2.77 -3.00 3.14
CA LEU A 52 -2.91 -3.84 1.96
C LEU A 52 -2.23 -3.17 0.76
N SER A 53 -1.19 -3.80 0.20
CA SER A 53 -0.56 -3.34 -1.04
C SER A 53 -1.13 -4.11 -2.23
N VAL A 54 -1.84 -3.43 -3.13
CA VAL A 54 -2.54 -4.06 -4.25
C VAL A 54 -1.73 -3.93 -5.53
N GLY A 55 -1.44 -5.06 -6.17
CA GLY A 55 -0.55 -5.12 -7.33
C GLY A 55 0.92 -5.08 -6.91
N SER A 56 1.29 -5.88 -5.91
CA SER A 56 2.63 -5.86 -5.30
C SER A 56 3.76 -6.29 -6.25
N GLY A 57 3.43 -6.83 -7.42
CA GLY A 57 4.41 -7.30 -8.39
C GLY A 57 5.32 -8.36 -7.78
N PHE A 58 6.63 -8.11 -7.80
CA PHE A 58 7.60 -9.04 -7.22
C PHE A 58 7.66 -8.95 -5.68
N GLY A 59 7.00 -7.97 -5.05
CA GLY A 59 6.99 -7.74 -3.61
C GLY A 59 8.19 -6.92 -3.09
N LEU A 60 8.95 -6.28 -3.98
CA LEU A 60 10.22 -5.63 -3.65
C LEU A 60 10.03 -4.40 -2.74
N LEU A 61 9.06 -3.54 -3.06
CA LEU A 61 8.79 -2.34 -2.27
C LEU A 61 8.37 -2.72 -0.85
N GLU A 62 7.42 -3.65 -0.74
CA GLU A 62 6.88 -4.12 0.53
C GLU A 62 7.96 -4.77 1.40
N ALA A 63 8.84 -5.55 0.80
CA ALA A 63 9.95 -6.16 1.52
C ALA A 63 10.93 -5.11 2.06
N HIS A 64 11.22 -4.04 1.32
CA HIS A 64 11.99 -2.90 1.83
C HIS A 64 11.27 -2.15 2.96
N LEU A 65 9.96 -1.94 2.83
CA LEU A 65 9.14 -1.32 3.88
C LEU A 65 9.18 -2.14 5.19
N LEU A 66 9.11 -3.46 5.10
CA LEU A 66 9.22 -4.37 6.25
C LEU A 66 10.63 -4.39 6.86
N ALA A 67 11.68 -4.31 6.02
CA ALA A 67 13.08 -4.33 6.46
C ALA A 67 13.53 -3.06 7.20
N MET A 68 12.85 -1.93 7.00
CA MET A 68 13.24 -0.65 7.62
C MET A 68 13.12 -0.61 9.14
N THR A 69 12.34 -1.51 9.74
CA THR A 69 11.97 -1.50 11.17
C THR A 69 13.13 -1.61 12.16
N GLY A 70 14.36 -1.82 11.68
CA GLY A 70 15.61 -1.81 12.46
C GLY A 70 16.65 -0.77 12.03
N LEU A 71 16.34 0.14 11.10
CA LEU A 71 17.28 1.14 10.58
C LEU A 71 17.03 2.51 11.24
N SER A 72 17.86 2.89 12.21
CA SER A 72 17.83 4.25 12.77
C SER A 72 18.65 5.20 11.89
N VAL A 73 17.98 6.17 11.26
CA VAL A 73 18.66 7.29 10.56
C VAL A 73 18.55 8.55 11.43
N PRO A 74 19.62 9.36 11.59
CA PRO A 74 19.67 10.43 12.60
C PRO A 74 18.66 11.58 12.41
N THR A 75 17.98 11.65 11.26
CA THR A 75 17.15 12.79 10.86
C THR A 75 15.67 12.45 10.68
N THR A 76 15.25 11.21 10.92
CA THR A 76 13.85 10.77 10.77
C THR A 76 13.39 10.08 12.05
N PRO A 77 12.09 10.18 12.42
CA PRO A 77 11.55 9.35 13.50
C PRO A 77 11.91 7.88 13.24
N SER A 78 12.26 7.15 14.32
CA SER A 78 12.68 5.76 14.19
C SER A 78 11.58 4.95 13.50
N PRO A 79 11.89 4.19 12.43
CA PRO A 79 10.90 3.42 11.71
C PRO A 79 10.23 2.42 12.66
N HIS A 80 8.91 2.45 12.71
CA HIS A 80 8.10 1.53 13.48
C HIS A 80 7.79 0.24 12.71
N PRO A 81 7.51 -0.88 13.40
CA PRO A 81 7.10 -2.12 12.75
C PRO A 81 5.80 -1.95 11.95
N LEU A 82 5.79 -2.52 10.73
CA LEU A 82 4.62 -2.51 9.83
C LEU A 82 3.95 -3.88 9.76
N HIS A 83 2.66 -3.90 9.45
CA HIS A 83 1.91 -5.10 9.05
C HIS A 83 1.36 -4.86 7.64
N ILE A 84 2.15 -5.26 6.64
CA ILE A 84 1.81 -5.17 5.22
C ILE A 84 1.52 -6.55 4.67
N VAL A 85 0.46 -6.66 3.88
CA VAL A 85 0.18 -7.81 3.01
C VAL A 85 0.15 -7.34 1.56
N GLY A 86 1.00 -7.92 0.71
CA GLY A 86 1.03 -7.67 -0.73
C GLY A 86 0.09 -8.61 -1.49
N VAL A 87 -0.68 -8.08 -2.42
CA VAL A 87 -1.64 -8.82 -3.26
C VAL A 87 -1.19 -8.79 -4.71
N GLU A 88 -1.15 -9.94 -5.37
CA GLU A 88 -0.87 -10.02 -6.81
C GLU A 88 -1.75 -11.06 -7.52
N VAL A 89 -1.88 -10.95 -8.83
CA VAL A 89 -2.65 -11.89 -9.64
C VAL A 89 -1.90 -13.22 -9.78
N GLU A 90 -2.61 -14.34 -9.70
CA GLU A 90 -2.07 -15.67 -9.95
C GLU A 90 -1.88 -15.94 -11.47
N PRO A 91 -0.76 -16.56 -11.91
CA PRO A 91 0.40 -16.94 -11.10
C PRO A 91 1.22 -15.72 -10.69
N SER A 92 1.50 -15.62 -9.38
CA SER A 92 2.21 -14.47 -8.82
C SER A 92 3.70 -14.53 -9.15
N PRO A 93 4.31 -13.42 -9.60
CA PRO A 93 5.74 -13.30 -9.80
C PRO A 93 6.49 -12.90 -8.51
N ASN A 94 5.84 -12.94 -7.35
CA ASN A 94 6.46 -12.57 -6.07
C ASN A 94 7.77 -13.33 -5.82
N GLN A 95 8.81 -12.59 -5.47
CA GLN A 95 10.15 -13.10 -5.13
C GLN A 95 10.56 -12.73 -3.70
N TYR A 96 10.06 -11.60 -3.19
CA TYR A 96 10.60 -10.99 -1.97
C TYR A 96 9.70 -11.16 -0.74
N LEU A 97 8.38 -11.31 -0.90
CA LEU A 97 7.48 -11.48 0.24
C LEU A 97 7.37 -12.94 0.65
N SER A 98 7.35 -13.16 1.97
CA SER A 98 7.01 -14.47 2.54
C SER A 98 5.55 -14.81 2.28
N ALA A 99 5.21 -16.10 2.35
CA ALA A 99 3.81 -16.57 2.21
C ALA A 99 2.85 -15.93 3.25
N SER A 100 3.35 -15.51 4.42
CA SER A 100 2.56 -14.83 5.43
C SER A 100 2.27 -13.35 5.12
N CYS A 101 3.06 -12.73 4.25
CA CYS A 101 2.91 -11.33 3.85
C CYS A 101 2.44 -11.19 2.39
N HIS A 102 2.01 -12.29 1.76
CA HIS A 102 1.63 -12.31 0.36
C HIS A 102 0.32 -13.07 0.17
N ARG A 103 -0.55 -12.53 -0.68
CA ARG A 103 -1.81 -13.13 -1.11
C ARG A 103 -1.95 -13.03 -2.61
N THR A 104 -2.79 -13.91 -3.17
CA THR A 104 -3.06 -13.93 -4.60
C THR A 104 -4.54 -13.87 -4.92
N VAL A 105 -4.88 -13.26 -6.06
CA VAL A 105 -6.23 -13.27 -6.64
C VAL A 105 -6.21 -13.93 -8.02
N HIS A 106 -7.32 -14.55 -8.45
CA HIS A 106 -7.35 -15.35 -9.70
C HIS A 106 -7.46 -14.53 -11.00
N GLY A 107 -7.29 -13.21 -10.94
CA GLY A 107 -7.32 -12.36 -12.12
C GLY A 107 -7.34 -10.87 -11.80
N THR A 108 -7.09 -10.05 -12.81
CA THR A 108 -6.98 -8.58 -12.70
C THR A 108 -8.28 -7.84 -12.37
N ARG A 109 -9.38 -8.57 -12.24
CA ARG A 109 -10.73 -8.08 -11.89
C ARG A 109 -11.19 -8.54 -10.51
N PHE A 110 -10.42 -9.40 -9.86
CA PHE A 110 -10.77 -9.92 -8.54
C PHE A 110 -10.20 -8.99 -7.47
N LEU A 111 -11.00 -8.76 -6.44
CA LEU A 111 -10.62 -7.95 -5.29
C LEU A 111 -10.23 -8.87 -4.13
N GLU A 112 -9.30 -8.42 -3.31
CA GLU A 112 -8.87 -9.12 -2.11
C GLU A 112 -9.76 -8.73 -0.91
N PRO A 113 -10.55 -9.65 -0.32
CA PRO A 113 -11.46 -9.34 0.78
C PRO A 113 -10.81 -8.74 2.02
N LEU A 114 -9.52 -9.01 2.25
CA LEU A 114 -8.75 -8.40 3.35
C LEU A 114 -8.74 -6.87 3.30
N ALA A 115 -9.07 -6.27 2.15
CA ALA A 115 -9.27 -4.83 2.00
C ALA A 115 -10.35 -4.26 2.95
N ALA A 116 -11.38 -5.04 3.28
CA ALA A 116 -12.42 -4.64 4.23
C ALA A 116 -11.89 -4.44 5.65
N GLU A 117 -10.80 -5.12 6.01
CA GLU A 117 -10.19 -5.11 7.35
C GLU A 117 -8.98 -4.19 7.44
N SER A 118 -8.31 -3.92 6.32
CA SER A 118 -7.14 -3.03 6.28
C SER A 118 -7.53 -1.56 6.50
N THR A 119 -6.72 -0.86 7.29
CA THR A 119 -6.91 0.58 7.56
C THR A 119 -6.23 1.46 6.51
N THR A 120 -5.30 0.87 5.74
CA THR A 120 -4.56 1.59 4.70
C THR A 120 -4.43 0.75 3.45
N TRP A 121 -4.70 1.34 2.30
CA TRP A 121 -4.43 0.74 1.00
C TRP A 121 -3.26 1.43 0.32
N LEU A 122 -2.40 0.64 -0.32
CA LEU A 122 -1.29 1.12 -1.12
C LEU A 122 -1.50 0.63 -2.57
N PHE A 123 -1.67 1.58 -3.50
CA PHE A 123 -1.73 1.33 -4.93
C PHE A 123 -0.51 1.95 -5.59
N VAL A 124 0.41 1.12 -6.07
CA VAL A 124 1.60 1.58 -6.79
C VAL A 124 1.49 1.17 -8.25
N TYR A 125 1.49 2.15 -9.14
CA TYR A 125 1.33 1.97 -10.58
C TYR A 125 0.13 1.05 -10.92
N PRO A 126 -1.07 1.31 -10.38
CA PRO A 126 -2.24 0.51 -10.73
C PRO A 126 -2.45 0.56 -12.24
N ARG A 127 -2.68 -0.61 -12.86
CA ARG A 127 -2.77 -0.71 -14.33
C ARG A 127 -4.04 -0.12 -14.93
N ARG A 128 -5.06 0.13 -14.11
CA ARG A 128 -6.36 0.61 -14.57
C ARG A 128 -7.10 1.33 -13.44
N VAL A 129 -7.68 2.48 -13.77
CA VAL A 129 -8.55 3.26 -12.86
C VAL A 129 -9.68 2.42 -12.26
N ASN A 130 -10.26 1.52 -13.05
CA ASN A 130 -11.38 0.69 -12.60
C ASN A 130 -11.01 -0.25 -11.46
N LEU A 131 -9.74 -0.62 -11.27
CA LEU A 131 -9.33 -1.42 -10.12
C LEU A 131 -9.53 -0.62 -8.83
N VAL A 132 -9.04 0.61 -8.79
CA VAL A 132 -9.19 1.49 -7.63
C VAL A 132 -10.67 1.75 -7.37
N ARG A 133 -11.44 2.08 -8.41
CA ARG A 133 -12.90 2.27 -8.29
C ARG A 133 -13.61 1.04 -7.72
N GLU A 134 -13.30 -0.16 -8.21
CA GLU A 134 -13.90 -1.41 -7.73
C GLU A 134 -13.55 -1.68 -6.25
N TYR A 135 -12.32 -1.40 -5.80
CA TYR A 135 -11.95 -1.48 -4.37
C TYR A 135 -12.71 -0.44 -3.53
N MET A 136 -12.82 0.80 -4.02
CA MET A 136 -13.56 1.87 -3.34
C MET A 136 -15.04 1.52 -3.19
N ASP A 137 -15.67 1.04 -4.25
CA ASP A 137 -17.09 0.66 -4.26
C ASP A 137 -17.36 -0.53 -3.33
N ALA A 138 -16.47 -1.53 -3.32
CA ALA A 138 -16.65 -2.75 -2.53
C ALA A 138 -16.31 -2.58 -1.04
N TYR A 139 -15.26 -1.81 -0.72
CA TYR A 139 -14.67 -1.81 0.63
C TYR A 139 -14.38 -0.41 1.19
N GLY A 140 -14.60 0.67 0.43
CA GLY A 140 -14.21 2.03 0.81
C GLY A 140 -14.94 2.58 2.03
N GLN A 141 -16.09 1.98 2.38
CA GLN A 141 -16.88 2.33 3.57
C GLN A 141 -16.57 1.45 4.79
N ASN A 142 -15.61 0.53 4.69
CA ASN A 142 -15.20 -0.33 5.80
C ASN A 142 -14.09 0.32 6.65
N SER A 143 -12.99 -0.41 6.87
CA SER A 143 -11.94 -0.02 7.83
C SER A 143 -10.94 0.98 7.29
N VAL A 144 -10.89 1.19 5.96
CA VAL A 144 -9.89 2.05 5.33
C VAL A 144 -10.05 3.52 5.77
N GLN A 145 -8.96 4.10 6.27
CA GLN A 145 -8.83 5.52 6.64
C GLN A 145 -7.89 6.28 5.71
N HIS A 146 -6.91 5.58 5.13
CA HIS A 146 -5.89 6.17 4.28
C HIS A 146 -5.71 5.35 3.00
N ILE A 147 -5.59 6.02 1.87
CA ILE A 147 -5.23 5.39 0.60
C ILE A 147 -4.05 6.15 0.03
N ILE A 148 -2.98 5.43 -0.24
CA ILE A 148 -1.78 5.95 -0.87
C ILE A 148 -1.79 5.45 -2.31
N TRP A 149 -1.83 6.38 -3.25
CA TRP A 149 -1.66 6.12 -4.67
C TRP A 149 -0.31 6.67 -5.11
N VAL A 150 0.47 5.88 -5.83
CA VAL A 150 1.74 6.30 -6.44
C VAL A 150 1.75 5.89 -7.90
N GLY A 151 2.00 6.83 -8.80
CA GLY A 151 2.03 6.55 -10.23
C GLY A 151 2.41 7.76 -11.07
N PRO A 152 2.38 7.66 -12.40
CA PRO A 152 2.71 8.77 -13.28
C PRO A 152 1.77 9.96 -13.05
N GLN A 153 2.32 11.16 -12.91
CA GLN A 153 1.53 12.39 -12.73
C GLN A 153 0.54 12.60 -13.89
N ALA A 154 0.90 12.19 -15.11
CA ALA A 154 0.05 12.29 -16.29
C ALA A 154 -1.25 11.46 -16.17
N ASP A 155 -1.22 10.37 -15.40
CA ASP A 155 -2.35 9.46 -15.24
C ASP A 155 -3.29 9.91 -14.11
N TRP A 156 -2.82 10.77 -13.20
CA TRP A 156 -3.55 11.14 -11.98
C TRP A 156 -4.97 11.65 -12.25
N GLY A 157 -5.18 12.44 -13.30
CA GLY A 157 -6.49 12.99 -13.64
C GLY A 157 -7.57 11.92 -13.89
N GLU A 158 -7.18 10.71 -14.30
CA GLU A 158 -8.11 9.59 -14.43
C GLU A 158 -8.49 8.99 -13.07
N TYR A 159 -7.55 8.98 -12.11
CA TYR A 159 -7.71 8.38 -10.78
C TYR A 159 -8.35 9.34 -9.76
N GLU A 160 -8.20 10.64 -9.92
CA GLU A 160 -8.70 11.66 -8.99
C GLU A 160 -10.19 11.46 -8.66
N ALA A 161 -11.01 11.14 -9.67
CA ALA A 161 -12.44 10.91 -9.51
C ALA A 161 -12.79 9.70 -8.61
N CYS A 162 -11.87 8.74 -8.42
CA CYS A 162 -12.07 7.65 -7.46
C CYS A 162 -12.09 8.14 -6.01
N PHE A 163 -11.52 9.31 -5.74
CA PHE A 163 -11.33 9.87 -4.41
C PHE A 163 -12.23 11.09 -4.13
N ALA A 164 -13.29 11.29 -4.91
CA ALA A 164 -14.13 12.51 -4.86
C ALA A 164 -14.75 12.85 -3.48
N HIS A 165 -14.79 11.89 -2.55
CA HIS A 165 -15.31 12.06 -1.19
C HIS A 165 -14.22 11.94 -0.11
N TRP A 166 -12.96 12.07 -0.51
CA TRP A 166 -11.80 11.94 0.34
C TRP A 166 -10.99 13.24 0.32
N ASP A 167 -10.32 13.53 1.43
CA ASP A 167 -9.37 14.64 1.50
C ASP A 167 -8.04 14.19 0.90
N VAL A 168 -7.72 14.70 -0.30
CA VAL A 168 -6.53 14.27 -1.06
C VAL A 168 -5.42 15.31 -0.95
N HIS A 169 -4.27 14.87 -0.42
CA HIS A 169 -3.02 15.62 -0.47
C HIS A 169 -2.10 15.03 -1.55
N MET A 170 -1.57 15.88 -2.42
CA MET A 170 -0.69 15.49 -3.52
C MET A 170 0.73 16.01 -3.30
N GLN A 171 1.72 15.20 -3.64
CA GLN A 171 3.14 15.56 -3.60
C GLN A 171 3.89 14.96 -4.81
N GLY A 172 4.74 15.75 -5.47
CA GLY A 172 5.67 15.21 -6.48
C GLY A 172 6.63 14.20 -5.85
N ALA A 173 6.80 13.03 -6.47
CA ALA A 173 7.62 11.99 -5.87
C ALA A 173 9.10 12.37 -5.78
N ASP A 174 9.61 13.26 -6.64
CA ASP A 174 10.97 13.78 -6.60
C ASP A 174 11.31 14.54 -5.30
N GLU A 175 10.32 15.22 -4.71
CA GLU A 175 10.47 15.83 -3.38
C GLU A 175 10.69 14.79 -2.28
N ALA A 176 10.21 13.57 -2.50
CA ALA A 176 10.40 12.41 -1.64
C ALA A 176 11.57 11.50 -2.09
N GLY A 177 12.33 11.86 -3.13
CA GLY A 177 13.45 11.05 -3.65
C GLY A 177 13.06 10.03 -4.73
N GLY A 178 11.84 10.10 -5.25
CA GLY A 178 11.37 9.41 -6.46
C GLY A 178 11.72 10.17 -7.74
N ARG A 179 11.01 9.86 -8.83
CA ARG A 179 11.21 10.53 -10.13
C ARG A 179 10.29 11.74 -10.29
N PRO A 180 10.69 12.76 -11.07
CA PRO A 180 9.93 14.01 -11.20
C PRO A 180 8.64 13.90 -12.01
N TRP A 181 8.38 12.75 -12.62
CA TRP A 181 7.12 12.46 -13.33
C TRP A 181 6.20 11.54 -12.54
N ASP A 182 6.61 11.10 -11.35
CA ASP A 182 5.78 10.33 -10.45
C ASP A 182 5.11 11.27 -9.43
N LEU A 183 3.90 10.91 -9.03
CA LEU A 183 3.09 11.62 -8.04
C LEU A 183 2.73 10.67 -6.91
N ILE A 184 2.75 11.18 -5.68
CA ILE A 184 2.21 10.52 -4.49
C ILE A 184 0.93 11.26 -4.11
N ALA A 185 -0.20 10.56 -4.11
CA ALA A 185 -1.46 11.08 -3.61
C ALA A 185 -1.87 10.31 -2.35
N VAL A 186 -2.12 11.03 -1.26
CA VAL A 186 -2.59 10.49 0.01
C VAL A 186 -4.02 10.96 0.21
N ALA A 187 -4.96 10.05 0.03
CA ALA A 187 -6.37 10.29 0.34
C ALA A 187 -6.65 9.87 1.78
N THR A 188 -7.21 10.78 2.57
CA THR A 188 -7.66 10.51 3.94
C THR A 188 -9.17 10.60 4.01
N ARG A 189 -9.77 9.68 4.76
CA ARG A 189 -11.22 9.71 4.95
C ARG A 189 -11.57 10.96 5.77
N PRO A 190 -12.52 11.80 5.32
CA PRO A 190 -12.96 12.94 6.11
C PRO A 190 -13.49 12.40 7.44
N ASP A 191 -13.10 13.00 8.56
CA ASP A 191 -13.54 12.57 9.88
C ASP A 191 -15.07 12.41 9.88
N VAL A 192 -15.55 11.20 10.17
CA VAL A 192 -16.96 11.01 10.55
C VAL A 192 -17.08 11.66 11.91
N ALA A 193 -17.43 12.95 11.92
CA ALA A 193 -17.86 13.63 13.14
C ALA A 193 -18.87 12.70 13.83
N GLN A 194 -18.53 12.26 15.03
CA GLN A 194 -19.35 11.33 15.80
C GLN A 194 -20.78 11.89 15.89
N ASP A 195 -21.72 11.15 15.32
CA ASP A 195 -23.15 11.37 15.48
C ASP A 195 -23.52 10.96 16.92
N ILE A 196 -23.19 11.82 17.89
CA ILE A 196 -23.65 11.74 19.28
C ILE A 196 -24.25 13.11 19.63
N SER A 197 -25.47 13.36 19.17
CA SER A 197 -26.49 14.08 19.95
C SER A 197 -27.82 14.18 19.18
N ALA A 198 -28.69 13.16 19.28
CA ALA A 198 -30.16 13.35 19.23
C ALA A 198 -30.92 12.08 19.63
N SER A 199 -30.52 11.43 20.71
CA SER A 199 -31.38 10.45 21.38
C SER A 199 -31.11 10.51 22.87
N ASP A 200 -31.71 11.52 23.52
CA ASP A 200 -32.29 11.41 24.86
C ASP A 200 -32.81 12.79 25.30
N VAL A 201 -34.08 13.06 24.99
CA VAL A 201 -35.00 13.77 25.90
C VAL A 201 -36.43 13.36 25.53
N HIS A 202 -36.90 12.26 26.13
CA HIS A 202 -38.32 11.91 26.15
C HIS A 202 -38.86 12.09 27.57
N ALA A 203 -39.97 12.83 27.67
CA ALA A 203 -40.94 12.90 28.77
C ALA A 203 -40.47 13.49 30.13
N GLY A 204 -41.20 14.37 30.81
CA GLY A 204 -42.60 14.77 30.67
C GLY A 204 -42.93 15.96 31.60
N PRO A 205 -44.21 16.33 31.72
CA PRO A 205 -44.64 17.59 32.31
C PRO A 205 -44.84 17.47 33.83
N ILE A 206 -44.56 18.56 34.56
CA ILE A 206 -45.24 18.92 35.81
C ILE A 206 -45.53 20.42 35.78
#